data_AF-A0AAD3SZT9-F1
#
_entry.id   AF-A0AAD3SZT9-F1
#
_cell.length_a   1.000
_cell.length_b   1.000
_cell.length_c   1.000
_cell.angle_alpha   90.00
_cell.angle_beta   90.00
_cell.angle_gamma   90.00
#
_symmetry.space_group_name_H-M   'P 1'
#
loop_
_entity.id
_entity.type
_entity.pdbx_description
1 polymer ?
#
loop_
_entity_poly.entity_id
_entity_poly.type
_entity_poly.pdbx_seq_one_letter_code
_entity_poly.pdbx_strand_id
1 'polypeptide(L)'
;MVENLMPDFDFDRLISTRLMKPTGNADATIVIMVVDCVDFDGSFPKRAARSLFKALEGNKNNPKGIKRLPKLVLVATKVDLLPSQVSPTRLDRWVRHRAKALGAPKLSRVYLVSAKKDMGVRNLLSFIKELAGPRGNVWIIGAQNAGKSTLINTFAKKGGAKITRLTEASVPGTTLGILRIGGILSGKAKMYDTPGLIHPYLMSTRLSREEQKMAEMRKELQPRTYRMKVSQTVHVGGIMRLDLCLASVETIYVTIWASPNVSLHLGKTENADEIWRKHVGVRLQPPIGTDRVAELGSWEEREFKVTGTSWDVNAADIAVAGFGWYSMALKGNATLKMWTYEGIEVHLREPLVLHRAQFLERPGFWLPKAISGAIGSQTELETRRREQLGEESERLLFDASV
;
A
#
# COMPACT_ATOMS: atom_id res chain seq x y z
N MET A 1 1.06 24.71 -2.99
CA MET A 1 1.15 24.82 -4.46
C MET A 1 0.68 23.50 -5.02
N VAL A 2 -0.53 23.46 -5.60
CA VAL A 2 -1.21 22.22 -6.02
C VAL A 2 -0.48 21.66 -7.23
N GLU A 3 0.42 20.71 -7.00
CA GLU A 3 1.11 20.00 -8.07
C GLU A 3 0.03 19.24 -8.87
N ASN A 4 -0.17 19.68 -10.10
CA ASN A 4 -1.10 19.17 -11.12
C ASN A 4 -1.54 17.72 -10.85
N LEU A 5 -2.76 17.54 -10.31
CA LEU A 5 -3.47 16.28 -10.41
C LEU A 5 -3.66 16.01 -11.89
N MET A 6 -2.79 15.18 -12.47
CA MET A 6 -2.99 14.64 -13.80
C MET A 6 -4.41 14.07 -13.88
N PRO A 7 -5.17 14.33 -14.96
CA PRO A 7 -6.53 13.81 -15.04
C PRO A 7 -6.51 12.30 -14.85
N ASP A 8 -7.42 11.82 -14.01
CA ASP A 8 -7.66 10.39 -13.78
C ASP A 8 -7.76 9.70 -15.15
N PHE A 9 -6.94 8.67 -15.37
CA PHE A 9 -7.01 7.86 -16.57
C PHE A 9 -8.45 7.36 -16.76
N ASP A 10 -9.12 7.80 -17.84
CA ASP A 10 -10.50 7.45 -18.13
C ASP A 10 -10.59 5.98 -18.57
N PHE A 11 -10.65 5.12 -17.55
CA PHE A 11 -10.75 3.68 -17.72
C PHE A 11 -12.08 3.27 -18.36
N ASP A 12 -13.15 4.02 -18.12
CA ASP A 12 -14.47 3.73 -18.66
C ASP A 12 -14.51 3.91 -20.18
N ARG A 13 -13.83 4.95 -20.67
CA ARG A 13 -13.59 5.13 -22.11
C ARG A 13 -12.70 4.03 -22.69
N LEU A 14 -11.67 3.60 -21.99
CA LEU A 14 -10.83 2.47 -22.45
C LEU A 14 -11.64 1.16 -22.54
N ILE A 15 -12.47 0.88 -21.53
CA ILE A 15 -13.34 -0.32 -21.54
C ILE A 15 -14.27 -0.29 -22.74
N SER A 16 -15.02 0.80 -22.90
CA SER A 16 -16.07 0.93 -23.92
C SER A 16 -15.54 0.91 -25.35
N THR A 17 -14.33 1.44 -25.58
CA THR A 17 -13.77 1.59 -26.92
C THR A 17 -12.79 0.48 -27.33
N ARG A 18 -11.99 -0.07 -26.40
CA ARG A 18 -10.87 -0.98 -26.73
C ARG A 18 -10.96 -2.36 -26.09
N LEU A 19 -11.53 -2.48 -24.88
CA LEU A 19 -11.68 -3.81 -24.23
C LEU A 19 -12.94 -4.54 -24.68
N MET A 20 -14.07 -3.85 -24.80
CA MET A 20 -15.36 -4.45 -25.14
C MET A 20 -15.67 -4.46 -26.64
N LYS A 21 -15.03 -3.57 -27.41
CA LYS A 21 -15.09 -3.55 -28.88
C LYS A 21 -13.68 -3.75 -29.44
N PRO A 22 -13.11 -4.96 -29.39
CA PRO A 22 -11.79 -5.20 -29.96
C PRO A 22 -11.82 -4.83 -31.45
N THR A 23 -11.06 -3.80 -31.82
CA THR A 23 -10.83 -3.42 -33.21
C THR A 23 -9.96 -4.50 -33.87
N GLY A 24 -10.60 -5.43 -34.59
CA GLY A 24 -9.94 -6.42 -35.46
C GLY A 24 -10.13 -7.90 -35.08
N ASN A 25 -9.47 -8.79 -35.84
CA ASN A 25 -9.46 -10.26 -35.69
C ASN A 25 -8.61 -10.73 -34.49
N ALA A 26 -8.74 -10.11 -33.32
CA ALA A 26 -8.05 -10.57 -32.11
C ALA A 26 -8.77 -11.80 -31.53
N ASP A 27 -8.03 -12.88 -31.30
CA ASP A 27 -8.59 -14.17 -30.88
C ASP A 27 -8.99 -14.17 -29.39
N ALA A 28 -8.31 -13.36 -28.55
CA ALA A 28 -8.59 -13.25 -27.12
C ALA A 28 -8.20 -11.87 -26.56
N THR A 29 -9.01 -11.35 -25.63
CA THR A 29 -8.65 -10.18 -24.80
C THR A 29 -8.43 -10.64 -23.36
N ILE A 30 -7.30 -10.25 -22.77
CA ILE A 30 -6.93 -10.58 -21.40
C ILE A 30 -6.68 -9.28 -20.65
N VAL A 31 -7.23 -9.17 -19.45
CA VAL A 31 -6.96 -8.06 -18.53
C VAL A 31 -6.26 -8.60 -17.30
N ILE A 32 -5.03 -8.13 -17.09
CA ILE A 32 -4.19 -8.43 -15.95
C ILE A 32 -4.34 -7.29 -14.95
N MET A 33 -4.99 -7.58 -13.83
CA MET A 33 -5.08 -6.66 -12.69
C MET A 33 -3.89 -6.90 -11.77
N VAL A 34 -3.02 -5.90 -11.64
CA VAL A 34 -1.83 -5.95 -10.79
C VAL A 34 -2.14 -5.25 -9.47
N VAL A 35 -1.96 -5.97 -8.37
CA VAL A 35 -2.22 -5.49 -7.01
C VAL A 35 -1.02 -5.79 -6.11
N ASP A 36 -0.77 -4.94 -5.13
CA ASP A 36 0.24 -5.12 -4.10
C ASP A 36 -0.35 -5.94 -2.94
N CYS A 37 0.30 -7.02 -2.51
CA CYS A 37 -0.22 -7.84 -1.41
C CYS A 37 -0.22 -7.10 -0.07
N VAL A 38 0.75 -6.20 0.14
CA VAL A 38 0.94 -5.48 1.39
C VAL A 38 -0.12 -4.37 1.54
N ASP A 39 -0.38 -3.66 0.44
CA ASP A 39 -1.40 -2.61 0.36
C ASP A 39 -2.49 -3.00 -0.64
N PHE A 40 -3.15 -4.13 -0.39
CA PHE A 40 -4.14 -4.68 -1.31
C PHE A 40 -5.29 -3.69 -1.57
N ASP A 41 -5.86 -3.12 -0.51
CA ASP A 41 -7.00 -2.21 -0.61
C ASP A 41 -6.68 -0.90 -1.30
N GLY A 42 -5.46 -0.41 -1.08
CA GLY A 42 -4.95 0.78 -1.75
C GLY A 42 -4.60 0.56 -3.21
N SER A 43 -4.09 -0.62 -3.56
CA SER A 43 -3.65 -0.94 -4.92
C SER A 43 -4.72 -1.57 -5.82
N PHE A 44 -5.79 -2.10 -5.24
CA PHE A 44 -6.86 -2.75 -5.98
C PHE A 44 -7.65 -1.72 -6.81
N PRO A 45 -7.77 -1.92 -8.14
CA PRO A 45 -8.36 -0.92 -9.02
C PRO A 45 -9.91 -1.00 -8.96
N LYS A 46 -10.51 -0.55 -7.85
CA LYS A 46 -11.94 -0.71 -7.52
C LYS A 46 -12.88 -0.18 -8.61
N ARG A 47 -12.64 1.04 -9.11
CA ARG A 47 -13.45 1.66 -10.18
C ARG A 47 -13.37 0.83 -11.45
N ALA A 48 -12.14 0.53 -11.89
CA ALA A 48 -11.88 -0.26 -13.09
C ALA A 48 -12.50 -1.66 -13.04
N ALA A 49 -12.35 -2.35 -11.90
CA ALA A 49 -12.97 -3.63 -11.65
C ALA A 49 -14.48 -3.52 -11.78
N ARG A 50 -15.14 -2.63 -11.03
CA ARG A 50 -16.61 -2.45 -11.06
C ARG A 50 -17.13 -2.13 -12.46
N SER A 51 -16.51 -1.19 -13.17
CA SER A 51 -16.91 -0.83 -14.54
C SER A 51 -16.77 -2.00 -15.51
N LEU A 52 -15.66 -2.74 -15.41
CA LEU A 52 -15.44 -3.90 -16.24
C LEU A 52 -16.43 -5.03 -15.92
N PHE A 53 -16.76 -5.28 -14.65
CA PHE A 53 -17.78 -6.27 -14.27
C PHE A 53 -19.19 -5.86 -14.70
N LYS A 54 -19.58 -4.59 -14.53
CA LYS A 54 -20.86 -4.07 -15.04
C LYS A 54 -20.98 -4.29 -16.55
N ALA A 55 -19.93 -3.99 -17.31
CA ALA A 55 -19.90 -4.21 -18.75
C ALA A 55 -19.94 -5.70 -19.14
N LEU A 56 -19.32 -6.58 -18.35
CA LEU A 56 -19.38 -8.04 -18.53
C LEU A 56 -20.77 -8.61 -18.23
N GLU A 57 -21.48 -8.09 -17.21
CA GLU A 57 -22.82 -8.53 -16.83
C GLU A 57 -23.89 -8.06 -17.82
N GLY A 58 -23.82 -6.81 -18.29
CA GLY A 58 -24.72 -6.31 -19.34
C GLY A 58 -24.68 -7.14 -20.63
N ASN A 59 -23.53 -7.75 -20.95
CA ASN A 59 -23.36 -8.63 -22.11
C ASN A 59 -23.81 -10.09 -21.90
N LYS A 60 -24.08 -10.54 -20.67
CA LYS A 60 -24.57 -11.91 -20.42
C LYS A 60 -26.00 -12.14 -20.91
N ASN A 61 -26.80 -11.08 -21.03
CA ASN A 61 -28.18 -11.15 -21.51
C ASN A 61 -28.27 -11.29 -23.04
N ASN A 62 -27.15 -11.39 -23.75
CA ASN A 62 -27.11 -11.52 -25.20
C ASN A 62 -26.49 -12.89 -25.60
N PRO A 63 -27.31 -13.93 -25.84
CA PRO A 63 -26.84 -15.32 -25.97
C PRO A 63 -25.97 -15.59 -27.22
N LYS A 64 -25.91 -14.66 -28.19
CA LYS A 64 -25.00 -14.74 -29.35
C LYS A 64 -23.58 -14.18 -29.08
N GLY A 65 -23.33 -13.56 -27.92
CA GLY A 65 -22.09 -12.84 -27.57
C GLY A 65 -21.09 -13.58 -26.64
N ILE A 66 -21.39 -14.81 -26.23
CA ILE A 66 -20.62 -15.56 -25.21
C ILE A 66 -19.14 -15.82 -25.60
N LYS A 67 -18.79 -15.77 -26.89
CA LYS A 67 -17.46 -16.18 -27.37
C LYS A 67 -16.30 -15.20 -27.12
N ARG A 68 -16.52 -13.97 -26.63
CA ARG A 68 -15.45 -12.93 -26.59
C ARG A 68 -15.40 -12.06 -25.32
N LEU A 69 -15.80 -12.57 -24.17
CA LEU A 69 -15.63 -11.83 -22.91
C LEU A 69 -14.13 -11.78 -22.51
N PRO A 70 -13.61 -10.64 -22.04
CA PRO A 70 -12.23 -10.55 -21.59
C PRO A 70 -11.99 -11.46 -20.38
N LYS A 71 -10.89 -12.22 -20.41
CA LYS A 71 -10.46 -13.07 -19.30
C LYS A 71 -9.72 -12.23 -18.27
N LEU A 72 -10.09 -12.38 -17.00
CA LEU A 72 -9.56 -11.57 -15.91
C LEU A 72 -8.56 -12.37 -15.07
N VAL A 73 -7.32 -11.89 -15.04
CA VAL A 73 -6.24 -12.48 -14.27
C VAL A 73 -5.82 -11.48 -13.20
N LEU A 74 -5.93 -11.86 -11.93
CA LEU A 74 -5.41 -11.04 -10.83
C LEU A 74 -3.99 -11.49 -10.51
N VAL A 75 -3.07 -10.55 -10.43
CA VAL A 75 -1.66 -10.77 -10.12
C VAL A 75 -1.34 -10.00 -8.86
N ALA A 76 -1.18 -10.72 -7.76
CA ALA A 76 -0.79 -10.17 -6.49
C ALA A 76 0.75 -10.17 -6.40
N THR A 77 1.34 -8.98 -6.35
CA THR A 77 2.78 -8.75 -6.39
C THR A 77 3.35 -8.53 -4.99
N LYS A 78 4.69 -8.44 -4.90
CA LYS A 78 5.44 -8.17 -3.67
C LYS A 78 5.18 -9.17 -2.55
N VAL A 79 4.85 -10.42 -2.91
CA VAL A 79 4.64 -11.51 -1.94
C VAL A 79 5.89 -11.78 -1.09
N ASP A 80 7.06 -11.36 -1.56
CA ASP A 80 8.33 -11.47 -0.85
C ASP A 80 8.47 -10.54 0.36
N LEU A 81 7.59 -9.55 0.47
CA LEU A 81 7.52 -8.64 1.62
C LEU A 81 6.68 -9.20 2.77
N LEU A 82 5.84 -10.20 2.48
CA LEU A 82 5.02 -10.82 3.51
C LEU A 82 5.89 -11.74 4.37
N PRO A 83 5.57 -11.85 5.68
CA PRO A 83 6.23 -12.78 6.58
C PRO A 83 6.16 -14.22 6.06
N SER A 84 7.26 -14.96 6.21
CA SER A 84 7.35 -16.39 5.86
C SER A 84 6.26 -17.29 6.47
N GLN A 85 5.66 -16.89 7.60
CA GLN A 85 4.53 -17.59 8.23
C GLN A 85 3.23 -17.56 7.41
N VAL A 86 3.12 -16.68 6.41
CA VAL A 86 1.93 -16.64 5.54
C VAL A 86 2.04 -17.73 4.48
N SER A 87 1.24 -18.78 4.61
CA SER A 87 1.23 -19.87 3.63
C SER A 87 0.68 -19.38 2.27
N PRO A 88 1.25 -19.83 1.13
CA PRO A 88 0.77 -19.44 -0.20
C PRO A 88 -0.70 -19.79 -0.43
N THR A 89 -1.16 -20.94 0.06
CA THR A 89 -2.56 -21.39 -0.06
C THR A 89 -3.52 -20.47 0.70
N ARG A 90 -3.13 -20.01 1.89
CA ARG A 90 -3.93 -19.04 2.66
C ARG A 90 -3.95 -17.69 1.95
N LEU A 91 -2.79 -17.23 1.46
CA LEU A 91 -2.68 -15.96 0.76
C LEU A 91 -3.55 -15.92 -0.50
N ASP A 92 -3.54 -16.98 -1.31
CA ASP A 92 -4.42 -17.10 -2.48
C ASP A 92 -5.90 -17.00 -2.08
N ARG A 93 -6.32 -17.71 -1.02
CA ARG A 93 -7.69 -17.64 -0.51
C ARG A 93 -8.06 -16.23 -0.04
N TRP A 94 -7.19 -15.60 0.75
CA TRP A 94 -7.38 -14.24 1.26
C TRP A 94 -7.50 -13.23 0.11
N VAL A 95 -6.60 -13.28 -0.87
CA VAL A 95 -6.61 -12.41 -2.05
C VAL A 95 -7.92 -12.55 -2.83
N ARG A 96 -8.40 -13.79 -3.05
CA ARG A 96 -9.67 -14.04 -3.74
C ARG A 96 -10.86 -13.49 -2.97
N HIS A 97 -10.91 -13.73 -1.67
CA HIS A 97 -12.00 -13.27 -0.83
C HIS A 97 -12.03 -11.74 -0.75
N ARG A 98 -10.87 -11.11 -0.58
CA ARG A 98 -10.75 -9.65 -0.57
C ARG A 98 -11.08 -9.03 -1.93
N ALA A 99 -10.63 -9.60 -3.03
CA ALA A 99 -11.01 -9.16 -4.38
C ALA A 99 -12.52 -9.23 -4.59
N LYS A 100 -13.17 -10.31 -4.13
CA LYS A 100 -14.63 -10.47 -4.20
C LYS A 100 -15.34 -9.39 -3.38
N ALA A 101 -14.88 -9.10 -2.16
CA ALA A 101 -15.42 -8.05 -1.31
C ALA A 101 -15.31 -6.65 -1.94
N LEU A 102 -14.25 -6.39 -2.73
CA LEU A 102 -14.06 -5.13 -3.45
C LEU A 102 -14.81 -5.06 -4.80
N GLY A 103 -15.57 -6.09 -5.15
CA GLY A 103 -16.43 -6.11 -6.34
C GLY A 103 -15.86 -6.87 -7.53
N ALA A 104 -14.92 -7.80 -7.33
CA ALA A 104 -14.47 -8.75 -8.35
C ALA A 104 -15.05 -10.17 -8.17
N PRO A 105 -16.28 -10.44 -8.64
CA PRO A 105 -16.99 -11.69 -8.36
C PRO A 105 -16.46 -12.91 -9.12
N LYS A 106 -15.83 -12.74 -10.29
CA LYS A 106 -15.36 -13.84 -11.15
C LYS A 106 -13.98 -13.58 -11.73
N LEU A 107 -12.94 -14.02 -11.01
CA LEU A 107 -11.56 -14.04 -11.50
C LEU A 107 -11.28 -15.37 -12.20
N SER A 108 -10.68 -15.35 -13.39
CA SER A 108 -10.28 -16.57 -14.10
C SER A 108 -9.13 -17.28 -13.40
N ARG A 109 -8.15 -16.51 -12.91
CA ARG A 109 -7.00 -17.05 -12.16
C ARG A 109 -6.40 -15.97 -11.27
N VAL A 110 -5.79 -16.39 -10.16
CA VAL A 110 -4.97 -15.55 -9.28
C VAL A 110 -3.55 -16.08 -9.32
N TYR A 111 -2.58 -15.18 -9.45
CA TYR A 111 -1.16 -15.49 -9.36
C TYR A 111 -0.51 -14.67 -8.26
N LEU A 112 0.26 -15.35 -7.44
CA LEU A 112 1.11 -14.77 -6.40
C LEU A 112 2.53 -14.66 -6.96
N VAL A 113 3.07 -13.45 -7.06
CA VAL A 113 4.38 -13.21 -7.69
C VAL A 113 5.28 -12.27 -6.91
N SER A 114 6.59 -12.49 -7.01
CA SER A 114 7.59 -11.50 -6.67
C SER A 114 8.47 -11.26 -7.89
N ALA A 115 8.32 -10.09 -8.50
CA ALA A 115 9.18 -9.69 -9.63
C ALA A 115 10.64 -9.47 -9.19
N LYS A 116 10.86 -9.16 -7.90
CA LYS A 116 12.19 -8.91 -7.30
C LYS A 116 12.93 -10.21 -6.99
N LYS A 117 12.24 -11.19 -6.39
CA LYS A 117 12.78 -12.53 -6.10
C LYS A 117 12.58 -13.54 -7.25
N ASP A 118 12.04 -13.09 -8.39
CA ASP A 118 11.71 -13.92 -9.56
C ASP A 118 10.77 -15.11 -9.25
N MET A 119 9.89 -14.96 -8.27
CA MET A 119 8.96 -15.99 -7.83
C MET A 119 7.67 -15.94 -8.63
N GLY A 120 7.23 -17.08 -9.18
CA GLY A 120 5.94 -17.22 -9.88
C GLY A 120 5.84 -16.52 -11.25
N VAL A 121 6.83 -15.69 -11.62
CA VAL A 121 6.80 -14.87 -12.85
C VAL A 121 6.84 -15.73 -14.12
N ARG A 122 7.65 -16.80 -14.14
CA ARG A 122 7.74 -17.70 -15.30
C ARG A 122 6.41 -18.41 -15.58
N ASN A 123 5.77 -18.94 -14.55
CA ASN A 123 4.48 -19.63 -14.66
C ASN A 123 3.36 -18.68 -15.08
N LEU A 124 3.40 -17.43 -14.60
CA LEU A 124 2.48 -16.39 -15.05
C LEU A 124 2.70 -16.06 -16.53
N LEU A 125 3.95 -15.89 -16.97
CA LEU A 125 4.28 -15.55 -18.36
C LEU A 125 3.88 -16.68 -19.33
N SER A 126 4.15 -17.94 -18.99
CA SER A 126 3.75 -19.09 -19.83
C SER A 126 2.23 -19.16 -19.96
N PHE A 127 1.50 -18.99 -18.86
CA PHE A 127 0.05 -18.96 -18.86
C PHE A 127 -0.52 -17.81 -19.69
N ILE A 128 0.05 -16.60 -19.60
CA ILE A 128 -0.39 -15.46 -20.41
C ILE A 128 -0.15 -15.73 -21.90
N LYS A 129 1.00 -16.32 -22.28
CA LYS A 129 1.32 -16.66 -23.67
C LYS A 129 0.32 -17.68 -24.23
N GLU A 130 0.02 -18.72 -23.46
CA GLU A 130 -0.97 -19.73 -23.83
C GLU A 130 -2.37 -19.12 -23.96
N LEU A 131 -2.77 -18.30 -23.00
CA LEU A 131 -4.09 -17.69 -22.95
C LEU A 131 -4.31 -16.67 -24.08
N ALA A 132 -3.27 -15.92 -24.43
CA ALA A 132 -3.32 -14.89 -25.46
C ALA A 132 -3.36 -15.49 -26.87
N GLY A 133 -2.71 -16.64 -27.08
CA GLY A 133 -2.57 -17.23 -28.40
C GLY A 133 -1.80 -16.34 -29.39
N PRO A 134 -1.89 -16.61 -30.71
CA PRO A 134 -1.07 -15.94 -31.73
C PRO A 134 -1.52 -14.51 -32.06
N ARG A 135 -2.75 -14.10 -31.72
CA ARG A 135 -3.31 -12.77 -32.05
C ARG A 135 -4.06 -12.11 -30.88
N GLY A 136 -3.73 -12.44 -29.64
CA GLY A 136 -4.39 -11.89 -28.45
C GLY A 136 -3.93 -10.49 -28.05
N ASN A 137 -4.78 -9.78 -27.31
CA ASN A 137 -4.46 -8.49 -26.68
C ASN A 137 -4.43 -8.65 -25.16
N VAL A 138 -3.31 -8.29 -24.53
CA VAL A 138 -3.10 -8.35 -23.08
C VAL A 138 -2.99 -6.94 -22.52
N TRP A 139 -3.86 -6.58 -21.58
CA TRP A 139 -3.90 -5.28 -20.94
C TRP A 139 -3.46 -5.39 -19.50
N ILE A 140 -2.48 -4.60 -19.08
CA ILE A 140 -1.98 -4.59 -17.71
C ILE A 140 -2.47 -3.33 -17.02
N ILE A 141 -3.28 -3.50 -15.97
CA ILE A 141 -3.96 -2.44 -15.24
C ILE A 141 -3.66 -2.56 -13.75
N GLY A 142 -3.56 -1.45 -13.04
CA GLY A 142 -3.30 -1.44 -11.59
C GLY A 142 -2.94 -0.07 -11.08
N ALA A 143 -2.92 0.09 -9.77
CA ALA A 143 -2.56 1.36 -9.14
C ALA A 143 -1.09 1.75 -9.40
N GLN A 144 -0.78 3.04 -9.23
CA GLN A 144 0.58 3.52 -9.11
C GLN A 144 1.26 2.78 -7.95
N ASN A 145 2.49 2.31 -8.16
CA ASN A 145 3.28 1.53 -7.19
C ASN A 145 2.83 0.08 -6.91
N ALA A 146 1.80 -0.44 -7.59
CA ALA A 146 1.40 -1.85 -7.50
C ALA A 146 2.44 -2.86 -8.05
N GLY A 147 3.57 -2.39 -8.61
CA GLY A 147 4.64 -3.22 -9.15
C GLY A 147 4.51 -3.56 -10.64
N LYS A 148 3.58 -2.92 -11.36
CA LYS A 148 3.32 -3.11 -12.80
C LYS A 148 4.57 -2.98 -13.68
N SER A 149 5.30 -1.87 -13.58
CA SER A 149 6.50 -1.62 -14.40
C SER A 149 7.61 -2.63 -14.10
N THR A 150 7.76 -3.02 -12.84
CA THR A 150 8.72 -4.06 -12.42
C THR A 150 8.35 -5.41 -13.02
N LEU A 151 7.07 -5.79 -12.98
CA LEU A 151 6.56 -7.03 -13.57
C LEU A 151 6.81 -7.10 -15.08
N ILE A 152 6.50 -6.02 -15.81
CA ILE A 152 6.74 -5.90 -17.25
C ILE A 152 8.23 -6.06 -17.58
N ASN A 153 9.09 -5.39 -16.83
CA ASN A 153 10.53 -5.49 -17.03
C ASN A 153 11.04 -6.91 -16.80
N THR A 154 10.52 -7.61 -15.78
CA THR A 154 10.87 -9.02 -15.53
C THR A 154 10.33 -9.93 -16.63
N PHE A 155 9.11 -9.71 -17.15
CA PHE A 155 8.59 -10.45 -18.30
C PHE A 155 9.48 -10.34 -19.53
N ALA A 156 9.98 -9.14 -19.83
CA ALA A 156 10.88 -8.95 -20.96
C ALA A 156 12.22 -9.67 -20.81
N LYS A 157 12.82 -9.58 -19.61
CA LYS A 157 14.05 -10.32 -19.27
C LYS A 157 13.85 -11.83 -19.44
N LYS A 158 12.71 -12.37 -18.98
CA LYS A 158 12.39 -13.81 -19.10
C LYS A 158 11.95 -14.23 -20.50
N GLY A 159 11.39 -13.31 -21.28
CA GLY A 159 11.05 -13.53 -22.68
C GLY A 159 12.24 -13.48 -23.62
N GLY A 160 13.44 -13.11 -23.15
CA GLY A 160 14.62 -12.94 -23.99
C GLY A 160 14.51 -11.76 -24.95
N ALA A 161 13.59 -10.83 -24.70
CA ALA A 161 13.26 -9.74 -25.61
C ALA A 161 13.75 -8.39 -25.09
N LYS A 162 14.33 -7.58 -25.98
CA LYS A 162 14.51 -6.15 -25.71
C LYS A 162 13.14 -5.47 -25.70
N ILE A 163 12.84 -4.76 -24.61
CA ILE A 163 11.57 -4.03 -24.49
C ILE A 163 11.53 -2.92 -25.54
N THR A 164 10.67 -3.06 -26.54
CA THR A 164 10.28 -1.95 -27.40
C THR A 164 8.98 -1.36 -26.85
N ARG A 165 9.07 -0.15 -26.28
CA ARG A 165 7.90 0.62 -25.83
C ARG A 165 7.54 1.59 -26.93
N LEU A 166 6.42 1.36 -27.59
CA LEU A 166 5.87 2.25 -28.61
C LEU A 166 4.59 2.86 -28.06
N THR A 167 4.52 4.19 -28.00
CA THR A 167 3.30 4.89 -27.62
C THR A 167 2.26 4.69 -28.73
N GLU A 168 1.20 3.92 -28.48
CA GLU A 168 0.21 3.58 -29.51
C GLU A 168 -1.06 4.44 -29.40
N ALA A 169 -1.28 5.12 -28.27
CA ALA A 169 -2.41 6.04 -28.11
C ALA A 169 -2.17 7.11 -27.04
N SER A 170 -2.20 8.37 -27.44
CA SER A 170 -2.32 9.52 -26.55
C SER A 170 -3.78 9.60 -26.07
N VAL A 171 -4.02 9.54 -24.76
CA VAL A 171 -5.34 9.86 -24.21
C VAL A 171 -5.41 11.39 -24.05
N PRO A 172 -6.42 12.07 -24.62
CA PRO A 172 -6.52 13.54 -24.53
C PRO A 172 -6.46 14.00 -23.07
N GLY A 173 -5.61 14.97 -22.77
CA GLY A 173 -5.43 15.51 -21.41
C GLY A 173 -4.34 14.84 -20.56
N THR A 174 -3.70 13.76 -21.02
CA THR A 174 -2.58 13.12 -20.31
C THR A 174 -1.31 13.09 -21.17
N THR A 175 -0.14 13.31 -20.56
CA THR A 175 1.18 13.13 -21.19
C THR A 175 1.63 11.67 -21.23
N LEU A 176 1.03 10.78 -20.41
CA LEU A 176 1.31 9.35 -20.38
C LEU A 176 0.22 8.58 -21.15
N GLY A 177 0.50 8.29 -22.41
CA GLY A 177 -0.35 7.43 -23.24
C GLY A 177 -0.26 5.94 -22.90
N ILE A 178 -1.12 5.13 -23.52
CA ILE A 178 -1.04 3.66 -23.43
C ILE A 178 0.20 3.21 -24.21
N LEU A 179 1.08 2.46 -23.55
CA LEU A 179 2.30 1.97 -24.17
C LEU A 179 2.08 0.54 -24.68
N ARG A 180 2.40 0.32 -25.96
CA ARG A 180 2.48 -1.03 -26.52
C ARG A 180 3.86 -1.59 -26.24
N ILE A 181 3.90 -2.80 -25.71
CA ILE A 181 5.12 -3.54 -25.43
C ILE A 181 5.26 -4.67 -26.45
N GLY A 182 6.32 -4.60 -27.26
CA GLY A 182 6.69 -5.62 -28.23
C GLY A 182 7.59 -6.71 -27.66
N GLY A 183 7.64 -7.86 -28.33
CA GLY A 183 8.65 -8.92 -28.11
C GLY A 183 8.41 -9.87 -26.94
N ILE A 184 7.45 -9.58 -26.04
CA ILE A 184 7.18 -10.46 -24.88
C ILE A 184 6.28 -11.64 -25.25
N LEU A 185 5.26 -11.41 -26.08
CA LEU A 185 4.27 -12.40 -26.49
C LEU A 185 4.60 -13.00 -27.86
N SER A 186 4.10 -14.20 -28.11
CA SER A 186 4.35 -14.93 -29.36
C SER A 186 3.46 -14.41 -30.51
N GLY A 187 3.99 -14.44 -31.74
CA GLY A 187 3.22 -14.12 -32.94
C GLY A 187 2.86 -12.64 -33.07
N LYS A 188 1.58 -12.35 -33.36
CA LYS A 188 1.03 -10.98 -33.50
C LYS A 188 0.33 -10.50 -32.23
N ALA A 189 0.42 -11.25 -31.13
CA ALA A 189 -0.17 -10.86 -29.86
C ALA A 189 0.47 -9.57 -29.33
N LYS A 190 -0.34 -8.72 -28.73
CA LYS A 190 0.06 -7.38 -28.25
C LYS A 190 -0.12 -7.28 -26.75
N MET A 191 0.84 -6.64 -26.09
CA MET A 191 0.77 -6.31 -24.67
C MET A 191 0.70 -4.79 -24.50
N TYR A 192 -0.19 -4.34 -23.63
CA TYR A 192 -0.51 -2.95 -23.38
C TYR A 192 -0.27 -2.62 -21.91
N ASP A 193 0.59 -1.63 -21.66
CA ASP A 193 0.80 -1.04 -20.34
C ASP A 193 -0.06 0.23 -20.24
N THR A 194 -1.00 0.25 -19.30
CA THR A 194 -1.79 1.44 -19.02
C THR A 194 -1.07 2.32 -18.01
N PRO A 195 -1.27 3.64 -18.01
CA PRO A 195 -0.87 4.48 -16.89
C PRO A 195 -1.35 3.90 -15.55
N GLY A 196 -0.55 4.05 -14.50
CA GLY A 196 -0.93 3.59 -13.16
C GLY A 196 -2.09 4.42 -12.64
N LEU A 197 -3.13 3.76 -12.12
CA LEU A 197 -4.26 4.46 -11.53
C LEU A 197 -3.81 5.16 -10.24
N ILE A 198 -4.11 6.44 -10.12
CA ILE A 198 -3.84 7.21 -8.91
C ILE A 198 -5.08 7.15 -8.05
N HIS A 199 -4.90 6.90 -6.76
CA HIS A 199 -5.99 6.83 -5.80
C HIS A 199 -5.77 7.95 -4.78
N PRO A 200 -6.63 9.00 -4.77
CA PRO A 200 -6.41 10.18 -3.91
C PRO A 200 -6.58 9.90 -2.42
N TYR A 201 -7.17 8.75 -2.08
CA TYR A 201 -7.38 8.28 -0.72
C TYR A 201 -6.19 7.53 -0.11
N LEU A 202 -5.06 7.42 -0.84
CA LEU A 202 -3.84 6.77 -0.34
C LEU A 202 -3.02 7.75 0.48
N MET A 203 -2.53 7.31 1.63
CA MET A 203 -1.65 8.14 2.44
C MET A 203 -0.35 8.50 1.70
N SER A 204 0.17 7.55 0.90
CA SER A 204 1.41 7.74 0.14
C SER A 204 1.37 8.92 -0.83
N THR A 205 0.20 9.35 -1.30
CA THR A 205 0.09 10.49 -2.25
C THR A 205 0.25 11.85 -1.56
N ARG A 206 0.11 11.91 -0.22
CA ARG A 206 0.33 13.14 0.57
C ARG A 206 1.75 13.27 1.12
N LEU A 207 2.50 12.17 1.11
CA LEU A 207 3.87 12.11 1.57
C LEU A 207 4.84 12.67 0.53
N SER A 208 5.88 13.36 1.01
CA SER A 208 7.02 13.78 0.19
C SER A 208 7.79 12.58 -0.36
N ARG A 209 8.68 12.78 -1.33
CA ARG A 209 9.48 11.66 -1.89
C ARG A 209 10.33 10.95 -0.84
N GLU A 210 10.82 11.67 0.16
CA GLU A 210 11.62 11.09 1.25
C GLU A 210 10.74 10.31 2.23
N GLU A 211 9.59 10.87 2.60
CA GLU A 211 8.59 10.23 3.44
C GLU A 211 8.00 8.97 2.77
N GLN A 212 7.78 9.02 1.45
CA GLN A 212 7.37 7.85 0.66
C GLN A 212 8.42 6.73 0.72
N LYS A 213 9.71 7.05 0.60
CA LYS A 213 10.79 6.05 0.75
C LYS A 213 10.83 5.47 2.17
N MET A 214 10.51 6.27 3.18
CA MET A 214 10.42 5.84 4.57
C MET A 214 9.23 4.89 4.78
N ALA A 215 8.05 5.24 4.28
CA ALA A 215 6.83 4.45 4.39
C ALA A 215 6.83 3.18 3.50
N GLU A 216 7.59 3.17 2.41
CA GLU A 216 7.64 2.06 1.47
C GLU A 216 8.24 0.79 2.09
N MET A 217 7.52 -0.32 1.95
CA MET A 217 7.96 -1.63 2.39
C MET A 217 8.88 -2.25 1.33
N ARG A 218 10.19 -2.30 1.62
CA ARG A 218 11.23 -2.78 0.67
C ARG A 218 11.85 -4.12 1.07
N LYS A 219 11.65 -4.52 2.32
CA LYS A 219 12.14 -5.76 2.95
C LYS A 219 10.95 -6.51 3.54
N GLU A 220 11.17 -7.78 3.87
CA GLU A 220 10.19 -8.58 4.61
C GLU A 220 9.73 -7.84 5.86
N LEU A 221 8.41 -7.78 6.01
CA LEU A 221 7.74 -7.09 7.09
C LEU A 221 8.06 -7.75 8.43
N GLN A 222 8.49 -6.92 9.38
CA GLN A 222 8.75 -7.35 10.75
C GLN A 222 7.56 -6.96 11.63
N PRO A 223 6.93 -7.93 12.31
CA PRO A 223 5.83 -7.62 13.22
C PRO A 223 6.35 -6.87 14.45
N ARG A 224 5.65 -5.80 14.83
CA ARG A 224 5.91 -5.06 16.08
C ARG A 224 4.68 -5.14 16.95
N THR A 225 4.70 -6.00 17.97
CA THR A 225 3.50 -6.35 18.75
C THR A 225 3.54 -5.73 20.13
N TYR A 226 2.46 -5.07 20.52
CA TYR A 226 2.25 -4.59 21.87
C TYR A 226 1.14 -5.35 22.56
N ARG A 227 1.29 -5.58 23.86
CA ARG A 227 0.20 -5.97 24.74
C ARG A 227 -0.44 -4.71 25.30
N MET A 228 -1.60 -4.33 24.79
CA MET A 228 -2.29 -3.08 25.12
C MET A 228 -3.37 -3.30 26.16
N LYS A 229 -3.46 -2.40 27.14
CA LYS A 229 -4.56 -2.25 28.10
C LYS A 229 -5.51 -1.15 27.65
N VAL A 230 -6.73 -1.16 28.18
CA VAL A 230 -7.66 -0.03 28.03
C VAL A 230 -6.99 1.28 28.46
N SER A 231 -7.28 2.36 27.76
CA SER A 231 -6.65 3.67 27.93
C SER A 231 -5.16 3.70 27.55
N GLN A 232 -4.74 2.83 26.64
CA GLN A 232 -3.45 2.93 25.95
C GLN A 232 -3.62 3.24 24.46
N THR A 233 -2.60 3.91 23.94
CA THR A 233 -2.54 4.41 22.58
C THR A 233 -1.22 4.01 21.94
N VAL A 234 -1.27 3.55 20.69
CA VAL A 234 -0.10 3.35 19.85
C VAL A 234 -0.11 4.33 18.68
N HIS A 235 0.99 5.07 18.51
CA HIS A 235 1.26 5.90 17.34
C HIS A 235 2.17 5.14 16.37
N VAL A 236 1.93 5.33 15.07
CA VAL A 236 2.77 4.84 13.98
C VAL A 236 3.13 6.05 13.13
N GLY A 237 4.35 6.56 13.35
CA GLY A 237 4.75 7.89 12.93
C GLY A 237 3.78 8.96 13.44
N GLY A 238 3.68 10.06 12.70
CA GLY A 238 2.62 11.06 12.82
C GLY A 238 1.40 10.77 11.95
N ILE A 239 1.28 9.56 11.39
CA ILE A 239 0.29 9.24 10.33
C ILE A 239 -0.91 8.46 10.84
N MET A 240 -0.68 7.55 11.79
CA MET A 240 -1.73 6.70 12.35
C MET A 240 -1.62 6.67 13.87
N ARG A 241 -2.77 6.64 14.55
CA ARG A 241 -2.86 6.43 15.99
C ARG A 241 -4.01 5.49 16.28
N LEU A 242 -3.81 4.52 17.16
CA LEU A 242 -4.85 3.59 17.58
C LEU A 242 -5.00 3.64 19.10
N ASP A 243 -6.21 3.99 19.54
CA ASP A 243 -6.59 4.07 20.94
C ASP A 243 -7.45 2.87 21.31
N LEU A 244 -7.12 2.19 22.41
CA LEU A 244 -7.97 1.15 22.99
C LEU A 244 -8.91 1.74 24.03
N CYS A 245 -10.16 1.99 23.62
CA CYS A 245 -11.15 2.68 24.45
C CYS A 245 -11.88 1.75 25.40
N LEU A 246 -12.30 0.57 24.92
CA LEU A 246 -13.03 -0.42 25.71
C LEU A 246 -12.57 -1.81 25.31
N ALA A 247 -12.50 -2.72 26.28
CA ALA A 247 -12.27 -4.14 26.03
C ALA A 247 -13.02 -4.96 27.08
N SER A 248 -13.58 -6.11 26.67
CA SER A 248 -14.19 -7.08 27.59
C SER A 248 -13.16 -7.92 28.34
N VAL A 249 -11.88 -7.63 28.14
CA VAL A 249 -10.72 -8.36 28.65
C VAL A 249 -9.66 -7.36 29.11
N GLU A 250 -8.77 -7.76 30.03
CA GLU A 250 -7.78 -6.85 30.62
C GLU A 250 -6.80 -6.28 29.58
N THR A 251 -6.37 -7.12 28.64
CA THR A 251 -5.38 -6.76 27.60
C THR A 251 -5.75 -7.37 26.26
N ILE A 252 -5.35 -6.73 25.17
CA ILE A 252 -5.34 -7.30 23.82
C ILE A 252 -3.93 -7.25 23.22
N TYR A 253 -3.69 -8.03 22.17
CA TYR A 253 -2.47 -7.92 21.39
C TYR A 253 -2.73 -7.11 20.11
N VAL A 254 -1.88 -6.12 19.88
CA VAL A 254 -1.91 -5.29 18.67
C VAL A 254 -0.56 -5.41 17.98
N THR A 255 -0.54 -5.99 16.79
CA THR A 255 0.63 -6.10 15.93
C THR A 255 0.59 -5.04 14.84
N ILE A 256 1.63 -4.21 14.74
CA ILE A 256 1.78 -3.19 13.71
C ILE A 256 2.56 -3.77 12.54
N TRP A 257 1.97 -3.66 11.36
CA TRP A 257 2.56 -4.00 10.07
C TRP A 257 2.75 -2.72 9.26
N ALA A 258 3.95 -2.17 9.35
CA ALA A 258 4.38 -0.98 8.62
C ALA A 258 5.87 -1.10 8.28
N SER A 259 6.39 -0.18 7.46
CA SER A 259 7.82 -0.12 7.17
C SER A 259 8.65 -0.03 8.47
N PRO A 260 9.80 -0.73 8.55
CA PRO A 260 10.70 -0.66 9.71
C PRO A 260 11.39 0.70 9.85
N ASN A 261 11.26 1.59 8.86
CA ASN A 261 11.80 2.95 8.93
C ASN A 261 10.82 3.96 9.53
N VAL A 262 9.63 3.52 9.94
CA VAL A 262 8.60 4.35 10.59
C VAL A 262 8.67 4.15 12.09
N SER A 263 8.72 5.24 12.86
CA SER A 263 8.76 5.18 14.32
C SER A 263 7.43 4.77 14.94
N LEU A 264 7.49 4.17 16.12
CA LEU A 264 6.31 3.81 16.90
C LEU A 264 6.37 4.44 18.29
N HIS A 265 5.22 4.64 18.92
CA HIS A 265 5.16 5.01 20.32
C HIS A 265 3.94 4.39 21.00
N LEU A 266 4.13 3.58 22.03
CA LEU A 266 3.05 3.11 22.91
C LEU A 266 3.05 3.92 24.22
N GLY A 267 1.90 4.52 24.55
CA GLY A 267 1.71 5.28 25.79
C GLY A 267 0.28 5.20 26.32
N LYS A 268 -0.01 5.99 27.35
CA LYS A 268 -1.37 6.17 27.86
C LYS A 268 -2.14 7.14 26.98
N THR A 269 -3.44 6.89 26.79
CA THR A 269 -4.32 7.72 25.95
C THR A 269 -4.45 9.15 26.47
N GLU A 270 -4.41 9.36 27.79
CA GLU A 270 -4.44 10.70 28.42
C GLU A 270 -3.34 11.63 27.90
N ASN A 271 -2.16 11.09 27.54
CA ASN A 271 -1.02 11.87 27.07
C ASN A 271 -0.88 11.85 25.54
N ALA A 272 -1.76 11.16 24.81
CA ALA A 272 -1.57 10.86 23.40
C ALA A 272 -1.56 12.12 22.52
N ASP A 273 -2.44 13.09 22.81
CA ASP A 273 -2.49 14.36 22.07
C ASP A 273 -1.26 15.23 22.34
N GLU A 274 -0.77 15.25 23.59
CA GLU A 274 0.44 15.97 23.97
C GLU A 274 1.67 15.37 23.30
N ILE A 275 1.80 14.04 23.32
CA ILE A 275 2.89 13.31 22.68
C ILE A 275 2.87 13.55 21.17
N TRP A 276 1.69 13.50 20.54
CA TRP A 276 1.57 13.78 19.13
C TRP A 276 2.03 15.21 18.82
N ARG A 277 1.50 16.24 19.50
CA ARG A 277 1.86 17.64 19.26
C ARG A 277 3.36 17.93 19.47
N LYS A 278 3.96 17.36 20.53
CA LYS A 278 5.38 17.59 20.86
C LYS A 278 6.37 16.87 19.95
N HIS A 279 5.95 15.76 19.33
CA HIS A 279 6.88 14.85 18.67
C HIS A 279 6.60 14.56 17.20
N VAL A 280 5.44 14.95 16.67
CA VAL A 280 5.13 14.87 15.24
C VAL A 280 6.18 15.65 14.43
N GLY A 281 6.70 15.04 13.37
CA GLY A 281 7.78 15.64 12.56
C GLY A 281 9.18 15.43 13.14
N VAL A 282 9.33 15.12 14.43
CA VAL A 282 10.62 14.98 15.12
C VAL A 282 10.90 13.51 15.47
N ARG A 283 10.19 12.96 16.46
CA ARG A 283 10.33 11.54 16.84
C ARG A 283 9.28 10.67 16.17
N LEU A 284 8.09 11.22 15.94
CA LEU A 284 6.99 10.59 15.23
C LEU A 284 7.10 10.96 13.75
N GLN A 285 7.83 10.13 12.99
CA GLN A 285 8.04 10.32 11.56
C GLN A 285 7.61 9.06 10.80
N PRO A 286 7.03 9.22 9.59
CA PRO A 286 6.72 10.48 8.90
C PRO A 286 5.52 11.22 9.52
N PRO A 287 5.33 12.54 9.27
CA PRO A 287 6.11 13.40 8.39
C PRO A 287 7.52 13.72 8.92
N ILE A 288 8.37 14.31 8.07
CA ILE A 288 9.71 14.79 8.43
C ILE A 288 9.63 16.32 8.60
N GLY A 289 9.81 16.81 9.83
CA GLY A 289 9.64 18.22 10.18
C GLY A 289 8.20 18.56 10.59
N THR A 290 8.07 19.56 11.47
CA THR A 290 6.78 20.00 12.04
C THR A 290 5.91 20.73 11.02
N ASP A 291 6.52 21.45 10.10
CA ASP A 291 5.81 22.31 9.14
C ASP A 291 4.98 21.49 8.14
N ARG A 292 5.42 20.26 7.85
CA ARG A 292 4.76 19.30 6.97
C ARG A 292 3.39 18.85 7.47
N VAL A 293 3.12 18.96 8.78
CA VAL A 293 1.90 18.43 9.39
C VAL A 293 0.66 19.14 8.86
N ALA A 294 0.74 20.45 8.65
CA ALA A 294 -0.37 21.26 8.13
C ALA A 294 -0.77 20.85 6.70
N GLU A 295 0.16 20.31 5.92
CA GLU A 295 -0.07 19.90 4.54
C GLU A 295 -0.75 18.53 4.42
N LEU A 296 -0.75 17.73 5.50
CA LEU A 296 -1.36 16.40 5.51
C LEU A 296 -2.89 16.44 5.70
N GLY A 297 -3.42 17.56 6.17
CA GLY A 297 -4.85 17.81 6.34
C GLY A 297 -5.32 17.71 7.79
N SER A 298 -6.65 17.63 7.97
CA SER A 298 -7.28 17.51 9.28
C SER A 298 -7.08 16.11 9.87
N TRP A 299 -6.99 16.01 11.20
CA TRP A 299 -6.78 14.76 11.92
C TRP A 299 -8.12 14.24 12.45
N GLU A 300 -8.60 13.12 11.92
CA GLU A 300 -9.93 12.59 12.19
C GLU A 300 -9.89 11.25 12.92
N GLU A 301 -10.86 11.00 13.80
CA GLU A 301 -11.08 9.71 14.44
C GLU A 301 -12.17 8.88 13.74
N ARG A 302 -12.00 7.56 13.77
CA ARG A 302 -13.02 6.58 13.36
C ARG A 302 -13.07 5.44 14.38
N GLU A 303 -14.28 5.11 14.84
CA GLU A 303 -14.50 4.01 15.77
C GLU A 303 -14.61 2.67 15.05
N PHE A 304 -13.96 1.65 15.60
CA PHE A 304 -14.02 0.26 15.14
C PHE A 304 -14.34 -0.67 16.30
N LYS A 305 -15.26 -1.60 16.06
CA LYS A 305 -15.59 -2.68 17.01
C LYS A 305 -15.04 -3.99 16.47
N VAL A 306 -14.29 -4.71 17.30
CA VAL A 306 -13.63 -5.95 16.92
C VAL A 306 -13.97 -7.03 17.93
N THR A 307 -14.34 -8.20 17.42
CA THR A 307 -14.62 -9.39 18.23
C THR A 307 -13.66 -10.50 17.83
N GLY A 308 -13.01 -11.11 18.82
CA GLY A 308 -12.09 -12.21 18.61
C GLY A 308 -12.37 -13.38 19.56
N THR A 309 -11.94 -14.57 19.16
CA THR A 309 -12.17 -15.82 19.91
C THR A 309 -10.88 -16.44 20.47
N SER A 310 -9.71 -15.87 20.16
CA SER A 310 -8.41 -16.44 20.48
C SER A 310 -7.35 -15.37 20.73
N TRP A 311 -6.42 -15.69 21.63
CA TRP A 311 -5.26 -14.85 21.94
C TRP A 311 -4.13 -15.01 20.93
N ASP A 312 -4.09 -16.11 20.18
CA ASP A 312 -2.97 -16.43 19.27
C ASP A 312 -3.33 -16.24 17.80
N VAL A 313 -4.61 -16.05 17.52
CA VAL A 313 -5.14 -15.81 16.18
C VAL A 313 -5.68 -14.39 16.12
N ASN A 314 -5.19 -13.63 15.14
CA ASN A 314 -5.69 -12.31 14.83
C ASN A 314 -7.18 -12.43 14.43
N ALA A 315 -8.00 -11.54 14.96
CA ALA A 315 -9.44 -11.46 14.72
C ALA A 315 -9.74 -10.56 13.52
N ALA A 316 -9.07 -9.41 13.44
CA ALA A 316 -9.24 -8.45 12.35
C ALA A 316 -7.96 -7.63 12.10
N ASP A 317 -7.90 -7.05 10.90
CA ASP A 317 -6.94 -6.02 10.53
C ASP A 317 -7.66 -4.67 10.34
N ILE A 318 -7.09 -3.59 10.89
CA ILE A 318 -7.46 -2.21 10.49
C ILE A 318 -6.33 -1.68 9.61
N ALA A 319 -6.60 -1.59 8.30
CA ALA A 319 -5.62 -1.19 7.29
C ALA A 319 -5.85 0.24 6.81
N VAL A 320 -4.78 1.03 6.80
CA VAL A 320 -4.77 2.41 6.28
C VAL A 320 -4.10 2.39 4.90
N ALA A 321 -4.84 2.81 3.90
CA ALA A 321 -4.44 2.66 2.50
C ALA A 321 -3.14 3.43 2.20
N GLY A 322 -2.17 2.76 1.59
CA GLY A 322 -0.88 3.35 1.22
C GLY A 322 0.14 3.49 2.36
N PHE A 323 -0.08 2.87 3.53
CA PHE A 323 0.87 2.98 4.65
C PHE A 323 1.12 1.68 5.42
N GLY A 324 0.07 1.04 5.94
CA GLY A 324 0.21 -0.13 6.81
C GLY A 324 -1.08 -0.52 7.51
N TRP A 325 -1.01 -1.48 8.43
CA TRP A 325 -2.18 -1.93 9.18
C TRP A 325 -1.84 -2.38 10.59
N TYR A 326 -2.89 -2.46 11.42
CA TYR A 326 -2.85 -3.10 12.73
C TYR A 326 -3.58 -4.44 12.65
N SER A 327 -2.97 -5.51 13.15
CA SER A 327 -3.61 -6.80 13.38
C SER A 327 -3.91 -6.96 14.86
N MET A 328 -5.10 -7.42 15.21
CA MET A 328 -5.53 -7.52 16.61
C MET A 328 -5.85 -8.96 16.98
N ALA A 329 -5.26 -9.47 18.06
CA ALA A 329 -5.61 -10.76 18.65
C ALA A 329 -6.18 -10.56 20.06
N LEU A 330 -7.38 -11.09 20.27
CA LEU A 330 -8.12 -10.98 21.53
C LEU A 330 -9.15 -12.11 21.64
N LYS A 331 -9.51 -12.46 22.88
CA LYS A 331 -10.63 -13.36 23.19
C LYS A 331 -11.76 -12.57 23.87
N GLY A 332 -12.54 -11.86 23.08
CA GLY A 332 -13.58 -10.96 23.57
C GLY A 332 -13.91 -9.86 22.57
N ASN A 333 -14.48 -8.78 23.07
CA ASN A 333 -14.85 -7.60 22.29
C ASN A 333 -13.94 -6.42 22.66
N ALA A 334 -13.57 -5.61 21.68
CA ALA A 334 -12.87 -4.34 21.89
C ALA A 334 -13.46 -3.24 21.01
N THR A 335 -13.51 -2.03 21.56
CA THR A 335 -13.82 -0.80 20.84
C THR A 335 -12.55 0.03 20.76
N LEU A 336 -12.17 0.38 19.55
CA LEU A 336 -10.94 1.09 19.23
C LEU A 336 -11.26 2.36 18.45
N LYS A 337 -10.47 3.41 18.67
CA LYS A 337 -10.50 4.61 17.84
C LYS A 337 -9.22 4.70 17.01
N MET A 338 -9.38 4.69 15.70
CA MET A 338 -8.28 4.90 14.76
C MET A 338 -8.28 6.36 14.32
N TRP A 339 -7.15 7.02 14.48
CA TRP A 339 -6.94 8.36 13.96
C TRP A 339 -6.01 8.35 12.75
N THR A 340 -6.36 9.14 11.75
CA THR A 340 -5.54 9.43 10.58
C THR A 340 -6.04 10.70 9.90
N TYR A 341 -5.44 11.09 8.79
CA TYR A 341 -5.83 12.30 8.07
C TYR A 341 -7.13 12.12 7.27
N GLU A 342 -7.93 13.19 7.19
CA GLU A 342 -9.19 13.24 6.44
C GLU A 342 -9.01 12.78 4.99
N GLY A 343 -9.99 12.05 4.45
CA GLY A 343 -9.96 11.56 3.07
C GLY A 343 -9.06 10.35 2.84
N ILE A 344 -8.27 9.93 3.82
CA ILE A 344 -7.55 8.65 3.77
C ILE A 344 -8.52 7.50 4.06
N GLU A 345 -8.49 6.45 3.23
CA GLU A 345 -9.37 5.30 3.38
C GLU A 345 -8.81 4.33 4.43
N VAL A 346 -9.69 3.90 5.35
CA VAL A 346 -9.36 2.95 6.41
C VAL A 346 -10.31 1.75 6.27
N HIS A 347 -9.75 0.55 6.29
CA HIS A 347 -10.45 -0.70 6.03
C HIS A 347 -10.40 -1.62 7.23
N LEU A 348 -11.56 -2.00 7.76
CA LEU A 348 -11.67 -3.18 8.61
C LEU A 348 -11.75 -4.41 7.71
N ARG A 349 -10.82 -5.35 7.87
CA ARG A 349 -10.71 -6.54 7.00
C ARG A 349 -10.31 -7.78 7.78
N GLU A 350 -10.45 -8.92 7.11
CA GLU A 350 -9.97 -10.19 7.65
C GLU A 350 -8.44 -10.22 7.71
N PRO A 351 -7.84 -10.88 8.72
CA PRO A 351 -6.41 -10.86 8.94
C PRO A 351 -5.61 -11.46 7.79
N LEU A 352 -4.71 -10.67 7.21
CA LEU A 352 -3.76 -11.17 6.21
C LEU A 352 -2.81 -12.20 6.85
N VAL A 353 -2.28 -11.84 8.01
CA VAL A 353 -1.42 -12.70 8.83
C VAL A 353 -2.26 -13.31 9.94
N LEU A 354 -2.37 -14.64 9.97
CA LEU A 354 -3.30 -15.31 10.91
C LEU A 354 -2.83 -15.22 12.35
N HIS A 355 -1.58 -15.59 12.60
CA HIS A 355 -1.06 -15.73 13.94
C HIS A 355 -0.42 -14.42 14.37
N ARG A 356 -0.65 -14.03 15.63
CA ARG A 356 0.08 -12.91 16.23
C ARG A 356 1.57 -13.23 16.28
N ALA A 357 2.40 -12.19 16.32
CA ALA A 357 3.80 -12.40 16.61
C ALA A 357 4.01 -12.75 18.08
N GLN A 358 5.01 -13.59 18.34
CA GLN A 358 5.36 -14.03 19.69
C GLN A 358 6.17 -12.97 20.45
N PHE A 359 6.97 -12.18 19.74
CA PHE A 359 7.81 -11.14 20.32
C PHE A 359 6.98 -9.89 20.62
N LEU A 360 7.18 -9.35 21.82
CA LEU A 360 6.52 -8.13 22.30
C LEU A 360 7.52 -6.99 22.37
N GLU A 361 7.11 -5.84 21.82
CA GLU A 361 7.82 -4.58 21.92
C GLU A 361 7.57 -3.93 23.28
N ARG A 362 8.53 -3.11 23.73
CA ARG A 362 8.44 -2.39 25.00
C ARG A 362 7.63 -1.10 24.85
N PRO A 363 6.88 -0.67 25.89
CA PRO A 363 6.23 0.64 25.89
C PRO A 363 7.22 1.80 25.68
N GLY A 364 6.71 2.93 25.18
CA GLY A 364 7.50 4.11 24.84
C GLY A 364 7.89 4.18 23.36
N PHE A 365 8.91 5.00 23.07
CA PHE A 365 9.39 5.23 21.70
C PHE A 365 10.20 4.05 21.17
N TRP A 366 9.79 3.57 20.00
CA TRP A 366 10.60 2.73 19.14
C TRP A 366 11.07 3.58 17.96
N LEU A 367 12.38 3.84 17.89
CA LEU A 367 12.98 4.68 16.86
C LEU A 367 13.86 3.86 15.91
N PRO A 368 13.60 3.93 14.59
CA PRO A 368 14.55 3.48 13.58
C PRO A 368 15.91 4.14 13.77
N LYS A 369 17.00 3.43 13.42
CA LYS A 369 18.37 3.93 13.54
C LYS A 369 18.58 5.29 12.87
N ALA A 370 17.94 5.52 11.71
CA ALA A 370 18.03 6.78 10.99
C ALA A 370 17.47 7.96 11.81
N ILE A 371 16.32 7.77 12.46
CA ILE A 371 15.67 8.81 13.28
C ILE A 371 16.49 9.03 14.56
N SER A 372 16.90 7.95 15.22
CA SER A 372 17.73 8.04 16.43
C SER A 372 19.06 8.76 16.16
N GLY A 373 19.71 8.48 15.02
CA GLY A 373 20.96 9.13 14.63
C GLY A 373 20.77 10.61 14.30
N ALA A 374 19.71 10.96 13.57
CA ALA A 374 19.40 12.36 13.25
C ALA A 374 19.17 13.18 14.53
N ILE A 375 18.37 12.67 15.47
CA ILE A 375 18.11 13.35 16.75
C ILE A 375 19.40 13.50 17.57
N GLY A 376 20.23 12.45 17.62
CA GLY A 376 21.52 12.50 18.31
C GLY A 376 22.42 13.61 17.76
N SER A 377 22.59 13.66 16.43
CA SER A 377 23.40 14.69 15.77
C SER A 377 22.87 16.11 15.99
N GLN A 378 21.55 16.32 15.98
CA GLN A 378 20.96 17.62 16.26
C GLN A 378 21.23 18.07 17.70
N THR A 379 21.10 17.15 18.66
CA THR A 379 21.34 17.43 20.08
C THR A 379 22.81 17.79 20.33
N GLU A 380 23.75 17.07 19.71
CA GLU A 380 25.19 17.38 19.78
C GLU A 380 25.51 18.76 19.19
N LEU A 381 24.88 19.11 18.06
CA LEU A 381 25.11 20.38 17.37
C LEU A 381 24.53 21.57 18.14
N GLU A 382 23.35 21.40 18.76
CA GLU A 382 22.77 22.39 19.68
C GLU A 382 23.61 22.58 20.94
N THR A 383 24.17 21.49 21.48
CA THR A 383 25.06 21.54 22.66
C THR A 383 26.33 22.33 22.34
N ARG A 384 27.01 22.02 21.23
CA ARG A 384 28.18 22.78 20.77
C ARG A 384 27.88 24.26 20.51
N ARG A 385 26.71 24.56 19.95
CA ARG A 385 26.29 25.95 19.70
C ARG A 385 26.04 26.71 21.01
N ARG A 386 25.49 26.05 22.03
CA ARG A 386 25.31 26.65 23.37
C ARG A 386 26.65 26.88 24.06
N GLU A 387 27.60 25.95 23.94
CA GLU A 387 28.96 26.10 24.45
C GLU A 387 29.67 27.29 23.79
N GLN A 388 29.60 27.41 22.45
CA GLN A 388 30.18 28.55 21.71
C GLN A 388 29.55 29.90 22.09
N LEU A 389 28.23 29.97 22.23
CA LEU A 389 27.54 31.21 22.67
C LEU A 389 27.85 31.57 24.13
N GLY A 390 28.08 30.57 24.98
CA GLY A 390 28.54 30.75 26.36
C GLY A 390 29.96 31.33 26.40
N GLU A 391 30.88 30.75 25.63
CA GLU A 391 32.27 31.22 25.52
C GLU A 391 32.36 32.64 24.91
N GLU A 392 31.54 32.97 23.91
CA GLU A 392 31.45 34.33 23.36
C GLU A 392 30.89 35.34 24.37
N SER A 393 29.89 34.94 25.17
CA SER A 393 29.30 35.80 26.19
C SER A 393 30.28 36.07 27.35
N GLU A 394 31.07 35.07 27.76
CA GLU A 394 32.13 35.24 28.76
C GLU A 394 33.26 36.13 28.26
N ARG A 395 33.65 36.03 26.98
CA ARG A 395 34.64 36.93 26.36
C ARG A 395 34.16 38.38 26.30
N LEU A 396 32.90 38.60 25.93
CA LEU A 396 32.31 39.95 25.88
C LEU A 396 32.19 40.61 27.27
N LEU A 397 31.94 39.81 28.32
CA LEU A 397 31.94 40.31 29.70
C LEU A 397 33.34 40.66 30.18
N PHE A 398 34.35 39.89 29.78
CA PHE A 398 35.76 40.16 30.11
C PHE A 398 36.29 41.42 29.40
N ASP A 399 35.94 41.64 28.13
CA ASP A 399 36.33 42.84 27.38
C ASP A 399 35.60 44.12 27.86
N ALA A 400 34.41 44.00 28.45
CA ALA A 400 33.65 45.12 29.00
C ALA A 400 34.09 45.52 30.43
N SER A 401 35.01 44.78 31.04
CA SER A 401 35.53 45.02 32.41
C SER A 401 36.99 45.48 32.45
N VAL A 402 37.56 45.85 31.28
CA VAL A 402 38.90 46.46 31.14
C VAL A 402 38.81 47.96 30.87
#